data_AF-A0A947AFQ9-F1
#
_entry.id   AF-A0A947AFQ9-F1
#
_cell.length_a   1.000
_cell.length_b   1.000
_cell.length_c   1.000
_cell.angle_alpha   90.00
_cell.angle_beta   90.00
_cell.angle_gamma   90.00
#
_symmetry.space_group_name_H-M   'P 1'
#
loop_
_entity.id
_entity.type
_entity.pdbx_description
1 polymer ?
#
loop_
_entity_poly.entity_id
_entity_poly.type
_entity_poly.pdbx_seq_one_letter_code
_entity_poly.pdbx_strand_id
1 'polypeptide(L)'
;MEINYVIDTFFAIFAMTLIILMVPGFAMLEAGLVRTKNVTSVLTVNVMIYAIASMAFLLIGYEYAFGSWDHQDGMSKWAFFMFQMAFVGKVVNIMSGGV
;
A
#
# COMPACT_ATOMS: atom_id res chain seq x y z
N MET A 1 21.25 17.53 12.05
CA MET A 1 20.42 17.45 10.83
C MET A 1 20.42 16.05 10.24
N GLU A 2 21.56 15.37 10.12
CA GLU A 2 21.58 14.00 9.55
C GLU A 2 20.95 12.92 10.43
N ILE A 3 21.06 13.01 11.76
CA ILE A 3 20.47 12.00 12.66
C ILE A 3 18.94 11.97 12.57
N ASN A 4 18.30 13.14 12.44
CA ASN A 4 16.85 13.25 12.31
C ASN A 4 16.40 12.66 10.97
N TYR A 5 17.13 12.95 9.89
CA TYR A 5 16.86 12.38 8.57
C TYR A 5 16.88 10.84 8.57
N VAL A 6 17.86 10.25 9.26
CA VAL A 6 17.97 8.79 9.39
C VAL A 6 16.82 8.22 10.23
N ILE A 7 16.48 8.86 11.35
CA ILE A 7 15.40 8.42 12.23
C ILE A 7 14.04 8.51 11.52
N ASP A 8 13.76 9.61 10.83
CA ASP A 8 12.51 9.83 10.10
C ASP A 8 12.37 8.82 8.95
N THR A 9 13.45 8.57 8.21
CA THR A 9 13.49 7.57 7.13
C THR A 9 13.28 6.15 7.66
N PHE A 10 13.94 5.81 8.77
CA PHE A 10 13.78 4.51 9.41
C PHE A 10 12.35 4.31 9.93
N PHE A 11 11.79 5.34 10.58
CA PHE A 11 10.42 5.32 11.08
C PHE A 11 9.42 5.10 9.94
N ALA A 12 9.59 5.78 8.80
CA ALA A 12 8.71 5.60 7.64
C ALA A 12 8.81 4.18 7.04
N ILE A 13 10.00 3.60 6.96
CA ILE A 13 10.17 2.22 6.47
C ILE A 13 9.54 1.21 7.44
N PHE A 14 9.72 1.43 8.74
CA PHE A 14 9.08 0.61 9.77
C PHE A 14 7.55 0.71 9.69
N ALA A 15 7.01 1.93 9.61
CA ALA A 15 5.59 2.17 9.48
C ALA A 15 5.01 1.58 8.19
N MET A 16 5.72 1.70 7.06
CA MET A 16 5.36 1.07 5.78
C MET A 16 5.22 -0.45 5.93
N THR A 17 6.17 -1.09 6.62
CA THR A 17 6.14 -2.54 6.85
C THR A 17 4.87 -2.96 7.60
N LEU A 18 4.49 -2.21 8.63
CA LEU A 18 3.25 -2.46 9.39
C LEU A 18 1.99 -2.26 8.52
N ILE A 19 2.00 -1.27 7.63
CA ILE A 19 0.88 -1.00 6.71
C ILE A 19 0.70 -2.15 5.71
N ILE A 20 1.80 -2.67 5.14
CA ILE A 20 1.75 -3.78 4.17
C ILE A 20 1.18 -5.06 4.81
N LEU A 21 1.47 -5.32 6.09
CA LEU A 21 0.90 -6.47 6.81
C LEU A 21 -0.63 -6.44 6.90
N MET A 22 -1.26 -5.28 6.71
CA MET A 22 -2.72 -5.18 6.68
C MET A 22 -3.32 -5.75 5.39
N VAL A 23 -2.58 -5.77 4.27
CA VAL A 23 -3.06 -6.30 2.97
C VAL A 23 -3.46 -7.78 3.04
N PRO A 24 -2.61 -8.71 3.50
CA PRO A 24 -3.03 -10.10 3.68
C PRO A 24 -4.05 -10.25 4.81
N GLY A 25 -3.99 -9.42 5.86
CA GLY A 25 -4.97 -9.42 6.94
C GLY A 25 -6.40 -9.21 6.45
N PHE A 26 -6.64 -8.16 5.65
CA PHE A 26 -7.96 -7.89 5.07
C PHE A 26 -8.38 -8.94 4.04
N ALA A 27 -7.45 -9.41 3.21
CA ALA A 27 -7.76 -10.45 2.22
C ALA A 27 -8.24 -11.76 2.89
N MET A 28 -7.69 -12.11 4.06
CA MET A 28 -8.16 -13.25 4.86
C MET A 28 -9.52 -13.01 5.51
N LEU A 29 -9.85 -11.78 5.90
CA LEU A 29 -11.18 -11.44 6.42
C LEU A 29 -12.26 -11.59 5.33
N GLU A 30 -12.01 -11.08 4.12
CA GLU A 30 -12.92 -11.23 2.98
C GLU A 30 -13.11 -12.70 2.59
N ALA A 31 -12.02 -13.47 2.58
CA ALA A 31 -12.04 -14.91 2.38
C ALA A 31 -12.90 -15.66 3.43
N GLY A 32 -12.90 -15.21 4.69
CA GLY A 32 -13.70 -15.81 5.76
C GLY A 32 -15.21 -15.53 5.66
N LEU A 33 -15.61 -14.47 4.96
CA LEU A 33 -17.02 -14.07 4.80
C LEU A 33 -17.69 -14.75 3.59
N VAL A 34 -16.92 -15.22 2.61
CA VAL A 34 -17.45 -15.96 1.45
C VAL A 34 -17.53 -17.47 1.69
N ARG A 35 -18.43 -18.13 0.94
CA ARG A 35 -18.55 -19.58 0.97
C ARG A 35 -17.24 -20.24 0.55
N THR A 36 -16.85 -21.31 1.24
CA THR A 36 -15.57 -22.02 1.10
C THR A 36 -15.19 -22.37 -0.35
N LYS A 37 -16.18 -22.68 -1.21
CA LYS A 37 -15.96 -22.99 -2.62
C LYS A 37 -15.45 -21.81 -3.49
N ASN A 38 -15.64 -20.57 -3.04
CA ASN A 38 -15.28 -19.35 -3.77
C ASN A 38 -14.07 -18.62 -3.17
N VAL A 39 -13.53 -19.09 -2.05
CA VAL A 39 -12.45 -18.43 -1.28
C VAL A 39 -11.22 -18.17 -2.14
N THR A 40 -10.79 -19.16 -2.92
CA THR A 40 -9.62 -19.04 -3.80
C THR A 40 -9.82 -17.99 -4.89
N SER A 41 -11.05 -17.88 -5.41
CA SER A 41 -11.38 -16.89 -6.44
C SER A 41 -11.33 -15.46 -5.89
N VAL A 42 -11.88 -15.24 -4.69
CA VAL A 42 -11.87 -13.93 -4.02
C VAL A 42 -10.44 -13.50 -3.68
N LEU A 43 -9.64 -14.42 -3.13
CA LEU A 43 -8.23 -14.12 -2.81
C LEU A 43 -7.43 -13.75 -4.07
N THR A 44 -7.66 -14.45 -5.18
CA THR A 44 -6.97 -14.19 -6.45
C THR A 44 -7.34 -12.82 -7.02
N VAL A 45 -8.63 -12.45 -6.95
CA VAL A 45 -9.09 -11.12 -7.38
C VAL A 45 -8.45 -10.02 -6.53
N ASN A 46 -8.39 -10.18 -5.21
CA ASN A 46 -7.74 -9.22 -4.32
C ASN A 46 -6.27 -8.99 -4.66
N VAL A 47 -5.51 -10.07 -4.91
CA VAL A 47 -4.09 -9.97 -5.30
C VAL A 47 -3.93 -9.30 -6.66
N MET A 48 -4.79 -9.61 -7.63
CA MET A 48 -4.74 -8.98 -8.96
C MET A 48 -5.06 -7.49 -8.92
N ILE A 49 -6.10 -7.07 -8.21
CA ILE A 49 -6.46 -5.65 -8.11
C ILE A 49 -5.35 -4.88 -7.40
N TYR A 50 -4.71 -5.48 -6.37
CA TYR A 50 -3.54 -4.88 -5.72
C TYR A 50 -2.35 -4.70 -6.67
N ALA A 51 -2.04 -5.70 -7.49
CA ALA A 51 -0.98 -5.60 -8.50
C ALA A 51 -1.26 -4.51 -9.54
N ILE A 52 -2.51 -4.40 -10.03
CA ILE A 52 -2.89 -3.37 -11.00
C ILE A 52 -2.86 -1.98 -10.37
N ALA A 53 -3.39 -1.83 -9.15
CA ALA A 53 -3.42 -0.56 -8.44
C ALA A 53 -2.00 -0.05 -8.10
N SER A 54 -1.09 -0.93 -7.68
CA SER A 54 0.31 -0.57 -7.44
C SER A 54 1.03 -0.12 -8.71
N MET A 55 0.78 -0.78 -9.86
CA MET A 55 1.29 -0.31 -11.15
C MET A 55 0.72 1.05 -11.55
N ALA A 56 -0.59 1.28 -11.34
CA ALA A 56 -1.21 2.57 -11.62
C ALA A 56 -0.64 3.70 -10.73
N PHE A 57 -0.37 3.41 -9.46
CA PHE A 57 0.25 4.36 -8.54
C PHE A 57 1.68 4.72 -8.94
N LEU A 58 2.46 3.74 -9.41
CA LEU A 58 3.82 3.94 -9.93
C LEU A 58 3.86 4.84 -11.16
N LEU A 59 2.92 4.66 -12.10
CA LEU A 59 2.95 5.35 -13.40
C LEU A 59 2.38 6.77 -13.35
N ILE A 60 1.26 6.96 -12.66
CA ILE A 60 0.51 8.23 -12.68
C ILE A 60 0.03 8.68 -11.30
N GLY A 61 -0.24 7.75 -10.39
CA GLY A 61 -0.87 8.08 -9.11
C GLY A 61 0.01 8.91 -8.19
N TYR A 62 1.32 8.66 -8.17
CA TYR A 62 2.24 9.42 -7.32
C TYR A 62 2.39 10.88 -7.77
N GLU A 63 2.59 11.12 -9.07
CA GLU A 63 2.64 12.49 -9.62
C GLU A 63 1.31 13.23 -9.45
N TYR A 64 0.18 12.54 -9.61
CA TYR A 64 -1.13 13.15 -9.43
C TYR A 64 -1.42 13.53 -7.96
N ALA A 65 -1.02 12.69 -7.01
CA ALA A 65 -1.30 12.91 -5.59
C ALA A 65 -0.35 13.92 -4.94
N PHE A 66 0.92 13.93 -5.34
CA PHE A 66 1.96 14.74 -4.68
C PHE A 66 2.57 15.82 -5.58
N GLY A 67 2.21 15.87 -6.86
CA GLY A 67 2.61 16.91 -7.83
C GLY A 67 4.06 16.83 -8.32
N SER A 68 4.99 16.34 -7.51
CA SER A 68 6.43 16.32 -7.80
C SER A 68 7.12 15.16 -7.09
N TRP A 69 8.17 14.60 -7.71
CA TRP A 69 9.06 13.62 -7.08
C TRP A 69 10.10 14.25 -6.15
N ASP A 70 10.26 15.57 -6.24
CA ASP A 70 11.18 16.33 -5.41
C ASP A 70 10.48 16.77 -4.13
N HIS A 71 10.32 15.83 -3.20
CA HIS A 71 9.90 16.13 -1.84
C HIS A 71 11.11 16.62 -1.04
N GLN A 72 11.06 17.88 -0.59
CA GLN A 72 12.11 18.55 0.18
C GLN A 72 11.93 18.39 1.70
N ASP A 73 11.19 17.37 2.14
CA ASP A 73 10.96 17.12 3.55
C ASP A 73 11.92 16.04 4.05
N GLY A 74 13.01 16.46 4.71
CA GLY A 74 13.73 15.78 5.81
C GLY A 74 14.00 14.26 5.77
N MET A 75 13.69 13.55 4.69
CA MET A 75 13.58 12.09 4.62
C MET A 75 13.86 11.61 3.20
N SER A 76 14.19 10.32 3.05
CA SER A 76 14.47 9.74 1.73
C SER A 76 13.24 9.73 0.82
N LYS A 77 13.41 10.25 -0.41
CA LYS A 77 12.39 10.24 -1.49
C LYS A 77 11.80 8.85 -1.72
N TRP A 78 12.66 7.83 -1.76
CA TRP A 78 12.24 6.45 -1.99
C TRP A 78 11.46 5.88 -0.80
N ALA A 79 11.85 6.22 0.42
CA ALA A 79 11.14 5.78 1.61
C ALA A 79 9.75 6.42 1.69
N PHE A 80 9.64 7.71 1.33
CA PHE A 80 8.35 8.39 1.24
C PHE A 80 7.48 7.78 0.15
N PHE A 81 8.00 7.58 -1.06
CA PHE A 81 7.30 6.92 -2.15
C PHE A 81 6.75 5.54 -1.73
N MET A 82 7.60 4.69 -1.16
CA MET A 82 7.21 3.35 -0.74
C MET A 82 6.20 3.37 0.42
N PHE A 83 6.34 4.33 1.35
CA PHE A 83 5.36 4.56 2.42
C PHE A 83 3.98 4.91 1.84
N GLN A 84 3.92 5.77 0.82
CA GLN A 84 2.66 6.10 0.15
C GLN A 84 2.10 4.92 -0.65
N MET A 85 2.96 4.15 -1.33
CA MET A 85 2.56 2.95 -2.05
C MET A 85 1.87 1.94 -1.11
N ALA A 86 2.33 1.82 0.13
CA ALA A 86 1.72 0.92 1.11
C ALA A 86 0.23 1.25 1.41
N PHE A 87 -0.22 2.50 1.22
CA PHE A 87 -1.62 2.86 1.37
C PHE A 87 -2.52 2.42 0.21
N VAL A 88 -1.95 2.21 -0.99
CA VAL A 88 -2.70 1.75 -2.17
C VAL A 88 -3.42 0.43 -1.87
N GLY A 89 -2.72 -0.50 -1.20
CA GLY A 89 -3.30 -1.80 -0.83
C GLY A 89 -4.46 -1.69 0.16
N LYS A 90 -4.46 -0.70 1.04
CA LYS A 90 -5.58 -0.48 1.96
C LYS A 90 -6.84 -0.02 1.23
N VAL A 91 -6.69 0.92 0.31
CA VAL A 91 -7.81 1.46 -0.46
C VAL A 91 -8.44 0.36 -1.32
N VAL A 92 -7.61 -0.46 -1.98
CA VAL A 92 -8.08 -1.58 -2.81
C VAL A 92 -8.88 -2.59 -2.01
N ASN A 93 -8.39 -3.03 -0.86
CA ASN A 93 -9.08 -4.04 -0.07
C ASN A 93 -10.39 -3.51 0.53
N ILE A 94 -10.46 -2.23 0.94
CA ILE A 94 -11.74 -1.64 1.39
C ILE A 94 -12.76 -1.61 0.24
N MET A 95 -12.31 -1.30 -0.97
CA MET A 95 -13.17 -1.27 -2.15
C MET A 95 -13.64 -2.67 -2.57
N SER A 96 -12.79 -3.68 -2.45
CA SER A 96 -13.13 -5.08 -2.76
C SER A 96 -14.06 -5.69 -1.71
N GLY A 97 -13.78 -5.49 -0.42
CA GLY A 97 -14.60 -6.05 0.66
C GLY A 97 -16.02 -5.47 0.76
N GLY A 98 -16.32 -4.40 0.01
CA GLY A 98 -17.66 -3.84 -0.12
C GLY A 98 -18.52 -4.45 -1.24
N VAL A 99 -17.97 -5.33 -2.07
CA VAL A 99 -18.63 -5.95 -3.24
C VAL A 99 -18.80 -7.46 -3.03
#